data_AF-A0A828Q4L8-F1
#
_entry.id   AF-A0A828Q4L8-F1
#
_cell.length_a   1.000
_cell.length_b   1.000
_cell.length_c   1.000
_cell.angle_alpha   90.00
_cell.angle_beta   90.00
_cell.angle_gamma   90.00
#
_symmetry.space_group_name_H-M   'P 1'
#
loop_
_entity.id
_entity.type
_entity.pdbx_description
1 polymer ?
#
loop_
_entity_poly.entity_id
_entity_poly.type
_entity_poly.pdbx_seq_one_letter_code
_entity_poly.pdbx_strand_id
1 'polypeptide(L)' 'MTFTVSSIDSIPQYLSCSLLSPIDPNLTAEQAVQLTKDCLTMLLSLPIKQQVPDISKRNIFSAMLK' A
#
# COMPACT_ATOMS: atom_id res chain seq x y z
N MET A 1 4.60 15.98 11.07
CA MET A 1 4.54 14.52 11.30
C MET A 1 5.98 14.01 11.30
N THR A 2 6.40 13.31 12.35
CA THR A 2 7.80 12.88 12.52
C THR A 2 7.90 11.39 12.27
N PHE A 3 8.84 10.99 11.41
CA PHE A 3 9.14 9.58 11.15
C PHE A 3 10.41 9.17 11.90
N THR A 4 10.40 7.96 12.45
CA THR A 4 11.54 7.36 13.15
C THR A 4 12.31 6.48 12.18
N VAL A 5 13.64 6.61 12.19
CA VAL A 5 14.53 5.68 11.46
C VAL A 5 14.41 4.30 12.10
N SER A 6 14.02 3.33 11.29
CA SER A 6 13.71 1.96 11.69
C SER A 6 14.44 0.98 10.79
N SER A 7 14.62 -0.25 11.27
CA SER A 7 15.24 -1.35 10.52
C SER A 7 14.57 -2.66 10.93
N ILE A 8 14.33 -3.54 9.96
CA ILE A 8 13.90 -4.92 10.19
C ILE A 8 14.75 -5.85 9.33
N ASP A 9 14.91 -7.10 9.74
CA ASP A 9 15.66 -8.08 8.94
C ASP A 9 15.14 -8.11 7.51
N SER A 10 16.05 -8.17 6.52
CA SER A 10 15.80 -8.10 5.07
C SER A 10 15.39 -6.75 4.47
N ILE A 11 15.11 -5.71 5.26
CA ILE A 11 14.82 -4.36 4.74
C ILE A 11 15.90 -3.38 5.22
N PRO A 12 16.58 -2.64 4.31
CA PRO A 12 17.46 -1.53 4.69
C PRO A 12 16.74 -0.49 5.54
N GLN A 13 17.49 0.47 6.09
CA GLN A 13 16.92 1.54 6.92
C GLN A 13 15.76 2.26 6.22
N TYR A 14 14.64 2.38 6.93
CA TYR A 14 13.43 3.02 6.43
C TYR A 14 12.83 3.97 7.47
N LEU A 15 11.98 4.87 7.02
CA LEU A 15 11.28 5.83 7.87
C LEU A 15 9.89 5.29 8.20
N SER A 16 9.56 5.19 9.48
CA SER A 16 8.28 4.65 9.95
C SER A 16 7.63 5.56 10.99
N CYS A 17 6.32 5.43 11.16
CA CYS A 17 5.60 6.04 12.26
C CYS A 17 4.38 5.19 12.58
N SER A 18 4.06 5.06 13.87
CA SER A 18 2.83 4.39 14.29
C SER A 18 1.64 5.33 14.10
N LEU A 19 0.57 4.83 13.46
CA LEU A 19 -0.66 5.61 13.24
C LEU A 19 -1.72 5.31 14.32
N LEU A 20 -2.09 4.04 14.47
CA LEU A 20 -3.10 3.57 15.43
C LEU A 20 -2.88 2.09 15.75
N SER A 21 -3.50 1.59 16.83
CA SER A 21 -3.57 0.16 17.15
C SER A 21 -4.98 -0.35 16.85
N PRO A 22 -5.20 -1.14 15.77
CA PRO A 22 -6.52 -1.62 15.39
C PRO A 22 -6.91 -2.81 16.29
N ILE A 23 -7.50 -2.49 17.46
CA ILE A 23 -7.83 -3.46 18.51
C ILE A 23 -9.26 -4.01 18.44
N ASP A 24 -10.02 -3.68 17.40
CA ASP A 24 -11.38 -4.21 17.22
C ASP A 24 -11.32 -5.72 16.91
N PRO A 25 -11.86 -6.59 17.79
CA PRO A 25 -11.82 -8.02 17.59
C PRO A 25 -12.67 -8.49 16.39
N ASN A 26 -13.57 -7.65 15.88
CA ASN A 26 -14.42 -7.96 14.72
C ASN A 26 -13.83 -7.48 13.39
N LEU A 27 -12.62 -6.90 13.39
CA LEU A 27 -11.99 -6.39 12.18
C LEU A 27 -11.69 -7.53 11.20
N THR A 28 -12.35 -7.53 10.05
CA THR A 28 -12.07 -8.52 9.01
C THR A 28 -10.79 -8.19 8.24
N ALA A 29 -10.23 -9.17 7.53
CA ALA A 29 -9.06 -8.96 6.68
C ALA A 29 -9.31 -7.91 5.60
N GLU A 30 -10.51 -7.91 5.00
CA GLU A 30 -10.92 -6.95 3.96
C GLU A 30 -10.98 -5.53 4.54
N GLN A 31 -11.53 -5.40 5.75
CA GLN A 31 -11.58 -4.11 6.45
C GLN A 31 -10.19 -3.62 6.84
N ALA A 32 -9.29 -4.51 7.26
CA ALA A 32 -7.89 -4.15 7.56
C ALA A 32 -7.13 -3.66 6.30
N VAL A 33 -7.34 -4.31 5.16
CA VAL A 33 -6.78 -3.87 3.87
C VAL A 33 -7.37 -2.51 3.48
N GLN A 34 -8.67 -2.31 3.64
CA GLN A 34 -9.31 -1.03 3.35
C GLN A 34 -8.81 0.09 4.27
N LEU A 35 -8.69 -0.19 5.57
CA LEU A 35 -8.14 0.74 6.56
C LEU A 35 -6.73 1.18 6.18
N THR A 36 -5.89 0.28 5.66
CA THR A 36 -4.54 0.63 5.19
C THR A 36 -4.59 1.63 4.02
N LYS A 37 -5.53 1.48 3.09
CA LYS A 37 -5.72 2.43 1.98
C LYS A 37 -6.26 3.77 2.47
N ASP A 38 -7.15 3.75 3.45
CA ASP A 38 -7.71 4.96 4.05
C ASP A 38 -6.62 5.74 4.81
N CYS A 39 -5.77 5.04 5.58
CA CYS A 39 -4.60 5.64 6.22
C CYS A 39 -3.65 6.27 5.20
N LEU A 40 -3.39 5.62 4.07
CA LEU A 40 -2.56 6.18 3.02
C LEU A 40 -3.19 7.45 2.43
N THR A 41 -4.49 7.44 2.18
CA THR A 41 -5.24 8.59 1.63
C THR A 41 -5.23 9.76 2.60
N MET A 42 -5.45 9.47 3.89
CA MET A 42 -5.38 10.45 4.96
C MET A 42 -4.00 11.11 5.04
N LEU A 43 -2.93 10.30 5.04
CA LEU A 43 -1.55 10.80 5.11
C LEU A 43 -1.14 11.63 3.90
N LEU A 44 -1.58 11.22 2.70
CA LEU A 44 -1.28 11.97 1.48
C LEU A 44 -2.18 13.21 1.32
N SER A 45 -3.35 13.23 1.95
CA SER A 45 -4.38 14.27 1.76
C SER A 45 -4.74 14.49 0.28
N LEU A 46 -4.59 13.44 -0.53
CA LEU A 46 -4.75 13.45 -1.98
C LEU A 46 -5.45 12.16 -2.43
N PRO A 47 -6.22 12.20 -3.53
CA PRO A 47 -6.78 10.99 -4.12
C PRO A 47 -5.64 10.10 -4.62
N ILE A 48 -5.65 8.84 -4.17
CA ILE A 48 -4.64 7.85 -4.57
C ILE A 48 -5.10 7.19 -5.86
N LYS A 49 -4.16 6.99 -6.79
CA LYS A 49 -4.38 6.41 -8.11
C LYS A 49 -5.20 5.11 -7.98
N GLN A 50 -6.42 5.10 -8.53
CA GLN A 50 -7.26 3.91 -8.59
C GLN A 50 -6.54 2.76 -9.30
N GLN A 51 -6.93 1.52 -8.97
CA GLN A 51 -6.51 0.31 -9.69
C GLN A 51 -6.69 0.52 -11.19
N VAL A 52 -5.57 0.68 -11.88
CA VAL A 52 -5.53 0.79 -13.33
C VAL A 52 -5.75 -0.63 -13.87
N PRO A 53 -6.61 -0.84 -14.89
CA PRO A 53 -6.77 -2.15 -15.50
C PRO A 53 -5.42 -2.72 -15.92
N ASP A 54 -5.23 -4.03 -15.74
CA ASP A 54 -4.01 -4.71 -16.15
C ASP A 54 -3.84 -4.62 -17.67
N ILE A 55 -2.94 -3.72 -18.08
CA ILE A 55 -2.62 -3.39 -19.47
C ILE A 55 -1.93 -4.59 -20.14
N SER A 56 -1.29 -5.47 -19.36
CA SER A 56 -0.57 -6.65 -19.85
C SER A 56 -1.46 -7.65 -20.56
N LYS A 57 -2.77 -7.65 -20.27
CA LYS A 57 -3.77 -8.48 -20.96
C LYS A 57 -3.99 -8.07 -22.43
N ARG A 58 -3.45 -6.92 -22.86
CA ARG A 58 -3.49 -6.44 -24.26
C ARG A 58 -2.14 -6.49 -24.97
N ASN A 59 -1.13 -7.15 -24.41
CA ASN A 59 0.20 -7.25 -25.02
C ASN A 59 0.28 -8.33 -26.11
N ILE A 60 -0.54 -8.19 -27.17
CA ILE A 60 -0.52 -9.10 -28.34
C ILE A 60 0.82 -8.96 -29.09
N PHE A 61 1.42 -7.76 -29.07
CA PHE A 61 2.65 -7.46 -29.81
C PHE A 61 3.95 -7.81 -29.07
N SER A 62 3.94 -7.99 -27.75
CA SER A 62 5.17 -8.36 -27.02
C SER A 62 5.57 -9.82 -27.28
N ALA A 63 4.60 -10.68 -27.64
CA ALA A 63 4.86 -12.07 -28.03
C ALA A 63 5.45 -12.20 -29.45
N MET A 64 5.36 -11.15 -30.29
CA MET A 64 5.88 -11.15 -31.67
C MET A 64 7.33 -10.64 -31.79
N LEU A 65 7.92 -10.10 -30.72
CA LEU A 65 9.27 -9.52 -30.75
C LEU A 65 10.38 -10.52 -30.32
N LYS A 66 10.18 -11.82 -30.56
CA LYS A 66 11.13 -12.87 -30.23
C LYS A 66 11.74 -13.50 -31.48
#